data_AF-A0A954WKW0-F1
#
_entry.id   AF-A0A954WKW0-F1
#
_cell.length_a   1.000
_cell.length_b   1.000
_cell.length_c   1.000
_cell.angle_alpha   90.00
_cell.angle_beta   90.00
_cell.angle_gamma   90.00
#
_symmetry.space_group_name_H-M   'P 1'
#
loop_
_entity.id
_entity.type
_entity.pdbx_description
1 polymer ?
#
loop_
_entity_poly.entity_id
_entity_poly.type
_entity_poly.pdbx_seq_one_letter_code
_entity_poly.pdbx_strand_id
1 'polypeptide(L)'
;MNWKLACYGNGFTALRAALVGICLTQFAMARDRGHDASVETPGDRNERIANEFARTALLFDLDGEPAWRNRTLSAALARSPDSGPPNWHLGRVQVGGRWRTLPQAERLAAAQRDDYRERRNLAGNNVEKLFELAQWCGRNEQADRAEVHYAQVVLHPAASPKLRFAAFQQLDLHYINGRWIDRRQAERLEQQFLAARESIERWREPFQEWMKDLASNHNARRQKAMREIAEVSGVDVVPIMELCIVGADEPFQQLLIGRLDV
;
A
#
# COMPACT_ATOMS: atom_id res chain seq x y z
N MET A 1 -26.29 -26.67 -18.93
CA MET A 1 -25.34 -26.06 -19.89
C MET A 1 -23.94 -26.57 -19.55
N ASN A 2 -23.45 -27.49 -20.38
CA ASN A 2 -22.23 -28.29 -20.19
C ASN A 2 -21.00 -27.51 -20.69
N TRP A 3 -20.02 -27.27 -19.82
CA TRP A 3 -18.71 -26.74 -20.22
C TRP A 3 -17.73 -27.92 -20.26
N LYS A 4 -17.64 -28.59 -21.41
CA LYS A 4 -16.52 -29.47 -21.76
C LYS A 4 -15.34 -28.59 -22.15
N LEU A 5 -14.31 -28.56 -21.31
CA LEU A 5 -12.98 -28.07 -21.69
C LEU A 5 -12.11 -29.27 -21.98
N ALA A 6 -11.64 -29.31 -23.22
CA ALA A 6 -10.85 -30.37 -23.81
C ALA A 6 -9.40 -30.34 -23.30
N CYS A 7 -8.89 -31.54 -23.06
CA CYS A 7 -7.47 -31.82 -22.84
C CYS A 7 -6.66 -31.52 -24.11
N TYR A 8 -5.63 -30.69 -23.97
CA TYR A 8 -4.38 -30.67 -24.75
C TYR A 8 -3.30 -30.57 -23.67
N GLY A 9 -2.25 -31.38 -23.58
CA GLY A 9 -1.59 -32.28 -24.51
C GLY A 9 -0.12 -32.22 -24.09
N ASN A 10 0.39 -33.32 -23.51
CA ASN A 10 1.77 -33.43 -23.04
C ASN A 10 2.78 -33.21 -24.17
N GLY A 11 3.79 -32.37 -23.93
CA GLY A 11 4.94 -32.24 -24.81
C GLY A 11 5.93 -31.20 -24.33
N PHE A 12 7.18 -31.62 -24.19
CA PHE A 12 8.40 -30.80 -24.10
C PHE A 12 8.83 -30.27 -22.71
N THR A 13 9.54 -31.16 -22.02
CA THR A 13 10.86 -30.86 -21.45
C THR A 13 11.71 -29.99 -22.37
N ALA A 14 12.47 -29.08 -21.75
CA ALA A 14 13.49 -28.18 -22.31
C ALA A 14 13.00 -26.78 -22.74
N LEU A 15 12.98 -25.86 -21.77
CA LEU A 15 13.51 -24.50 -22.00
C LEU A 15 14.05 -23.95 -20.66
N ARG A 16 15.29 -24.31 -20.36
CA ARG A 16 16.13 -23.57 -19.40
C ARG A 16 16.69 -22.34 -20.13
N ALA A 17 16.78 -21.23 -19.40
CA ALA A 17 17.50 -19.99 -19.72
C ALA A 17 16.84 -19.04 -20.75
N ALA A 18 16.06 -18.08 -20.26
CA ALA A 18 16.04 -16.70 -20.74
C ALA A 18 15.17 -15.86 -19.78
N LEU A 19 15.79 -14.88 -19.09
CA LEU A 19 15.26 -13.80 -18.22
C LEU A 19 16.31 -13.63 -17.10
N VAL A 20 16.99 -12.51 -16.84
CA VAL A 20 16.77 -11.10 -17.14
C VAL A 20 18.16 -10.44 -17.13
N GLY A 21 18.68 -10.03 -18.29
CA GLY A 21 19.79 -9.09 -18.39
C GLY A 21 19.22 -7.68 -18.50
N ILE A 22 18.86 -7.07 -17.37
CA ILE A 22 18.63 -5.62 -17.31
C ILE A 22 19.94 -4.98 -16.89
N CYS A 23 20.55 -4.26 -17.83
CA CYS A 23 21.62 -3.30 -17.58
C CYS A 23 21.24 -2.35 -16.45
N LEU A 24 21.82 -2.55 -15.27
CA LEU A 24 21.97 -1.50 -14.27
C LEU A 24 23.27 -0.75 -14.58
N THR A 25 23.20 0.16 -15.55
CA THR A 25 24.22 1.20 -15.73
C THR A 25 23.57 2.56 -15.53
N GLN A 26 24.28 3.39 -14.76
CA GLN A 26 24.11 4.84 -14.56
C GLN A 26 23.07 5.28 -13.51
N PHE A 27 23.55 5.74 -12.35
CA PHE A 27 23.66 7.17 -12.01
C PHE A 27 24.06 7.31 -10.53
N ALA A 28 25.36 7.29 -10.24
CA ALA A 28 25.88 7.83 -8.98
C ALA A 28 26.25 9.30 -9.22
N MET A 29 25.25 10.18 -9.20
CA MET A 29 25.50 11.62 -9.06
C MET A 29 25.46 11.99 -7.59
N ALA A 30 26.65 12.28 -7.05
CA ALA A 30 26.83 12.99 -5.80
C ALA A 30 26.10 14.34 -5.90
N ARG A 31 24.95 14.43 -5.22
CA ARG A 31 24.19 15.67 -5.12
C ARG A 31 24.78 16.49 -3.98
N ASP A 32 25.62 17.43 -4.38
CA ASP A 32 26.12 18.52 -3.53
C ASP A 32 24.90 19.20 -2.87
N ARG A 33 24.78 19.10 -1.54
CA ARG A 33 23.72 19.75 -0.77
C ARG A 33 24.10 21.21 -0.59
N GLY A 34 24.01 21.97 -1.68
CA GLY A 34 23.89 23.41 -1.61
C GLY A 34 22.71 23.75 -0.71
N HIS A 35 22.98 24.54 0.33
CA HIS A 35 22.00 25.11 1.24
C HIS A 35 21.18 26.14 0.45
N ASP A 36 20.28 25.67 -0.42
CA ASP A 36 19.33 26.53 -1.13
C ASP A 36 18.40 27.13 -0.07
N ALA A 37 18.67 28.38 0.30
CA ALA A 37 17.73 29.22 0.99
C ALA A 37 16.50 29.35 0.09
N SER A 38 15.52 28.48 0.31
CA SER A 38 14.25 28.50 -0.39
C SER A 38 13.65 29.89 -0.25
N VAL A 39 13.52 30.59 -1.37
CA VAL A 39 12.92 31.92 -1.42
C VAL A 39 11.48 31.78 -0.96
N GLU A 40 11.20 32.31 0.22
CA GLU A 40 9.88 32.29 0.82
C GLU A 40 8.87 32.99 -0.09
N THR A 41 7.80 32.28 -0.44
CA THR A 41 6.75 32.85 -1.27
C THR A 41 5.86 33.79 -0.42
N PRO A 42 5.17 34.77 -1.03
CA PRO A 42 4.18 35.57 -0.31
C PRO A 42 3.09 34.72 0.39
N GLY A 43 2.77 33.55 -0.15
CA GLY A 43 1.85 32.59 0.47
C GLY A 43 2.38 32.04 1.79
N ASP A 44 3.64 31.57 1.79
CA ASP A 44 4.30 31.07 2.99
C ASP A 44 4.38 32.14 4.09
N ARG A 45 4.62 33.39 3.70
CA ARG A 45 4.62 34.53 4.61
C ARG A 45 3.25 34.75 5.26
N ASN A 46 2.20 34.80 4.44
CA ASN A 46 0.84 35.02 4.91
C ASN A 46 0.38 33.90 5.84
N GLU A 47 0.76 32.65 5.53
CA GLU A 47 0.47 31.49 6.37
C GLU A 47 1.16 31.60 7.74
N ARG A 48 2.45 31.98 7.79
CA ARG A 48 3.13 32.20 9.08
C ARG A 48 2.46 33.30 9.90
N ILE A 49 2.13 34.44 9.28
CA ILE A 49 1.44 35.55 9.96
C ILE A 49 0.06 35.08 10.48
N ALA A 50 -0.70 34.32 9.70
CA ALA A 50 -1.99 33.77 10.14
C ALA A 50 -1.81 32.83 11.35
N ASN A 51 -0.76 32.02 11.35
CA ASN A 51 -0.43 31.14 12.47
C ASN A 51 0.01 31.90 13.73
N GLU A 52 0.73 33.01 13.58
CA GLU A 52 1.05 33.91 14.69
C GLU A 52 -0.22 34.53 15.29
N PHE A 53 -1.13 35.03 14.46
CA PHE A 53 -2.43 35.51 14.94
C PHE A 53 -3.24 34.42 15.64
N ALA A 54 -3.22 33.18 15.16
CA ALA A 54 -3.88 32.05 15.85
C ALA A 54 -3.33 31.83 17.25
N ARG A 55 -2.00 31.91 17.43
CA ARG A 55 -1.35 31.82 18.75
C ARG A 55 -1.76 32.96 19.66
N THR A 56 -1.78 34.20 19.15
CA THR A 56 -2.22 35.37 19.92
C THR A 56 -3.70 35.26 20.33
N ALA A 57 -4.56 34.73 19.46
CA ALA A 57 -5.96 34.51 19.78
C ALA A 57 -6.15 33.53 20.96
N LEU A 58 -5.29 32.52 21.09
CA LEU A 58 -5.30 31.61 22.24
C LEU A 58 -4.93 32.30 23.55
N LEU A 59 -4.05 33.30 23.53
CA LEU A 59 -3.74 34.10 24.72
C LEU A 59 -4.97 34.90 25.16
N PHE A 60 -5.67 35.56 24.24
CA PHE A 60 -6.94 36.23 24.56
C PHE A 60 -8.01 35.28 25.12
N ASP A 61 -8.02 34.02 24.67
CA ASP A 61 -8.93 32.99 25.21
C ASP A 61 -8.61 32.66 26.68
N LEU A 62 -7.31 32.52 27.00
CA LEU A 62 -6.83 32.29 28.37
C LEU A 62 -7.13 33.47 29.31
N ASP A 63 -7.09 34.70 28.78
CA ASP A 63 -7.41 35.91 29.52
C ASP A 63 -8.94 36.14 29.66
N GLY A 64 -9.77 35.27 29.08
CA GLY A 64 -11.23 35.39 29.15
C GLY A 64 -11.81 36.48 28.23
N GLU A 65 -11.13 36.80 27.13
CA GLU A 65 -11.49 37.85 26.18
C GLU A 65 -11.98 37.29 24.82
N PRO A 66 -13.18 36.66 24.75
CA PRO A 66 -13.65 35.96 23.55
C PRO A 66 -13.87 36.90 22.35
N ALA A 67 -14.15 38.18 22.59
CA ALA A 67 -14.31 39.16 21.52
C ALA A 67 -12.98 39.43 20.80
N TRP A 68 -11.88 39.57 21.55
CA TRP A 68 -10.53 39.78 20.99
C TRP A 68 -9.97 38.53 20.34
N ARG A 69 -10.21 37.36 20.93
CA ARG A 69 -9.96 36.05 20.30
C ARG A 69 -10.59 35.97 18.91
N ASN A 70 -11.89 36.21 18.80
CA ASN A 70 -12.61 36.07 17.53
C ASN A 70 -12.19 37.11 16.48
N ARG A 71 -11.92 38.36 16.89
CA ARG A 71 -11.37 39.39 15.98
C ARG A 71 -10.00 38.99 15.45
N THR A 72 -9.12 38.49 16.32
CA THR A 72 -7.76 38.07 15.95
C THR A 72 -7.78 36.90 14.98
N LEU A 73 -8.63 35.88 15.23
CA LEU A 73 -8.83 34.76 14.31
C LEU A 73 -9.39 35.21 12.94
N SER A 74 -10.32 36.17 12.94
CA SER A 74 -10.86 36.73 11.69
C SER A 74 -9.80 37.49 10.89
N ALA A 75 -8.91 38.23 11.57
CA ALA A 75 -7.78 38.90 10.94
C ALA A 75 -6.77 37.89 10.35
N ALA A 76 -6.54 36.75 11.02
CA ALA A 76 -5.73 35.66 10.49
C ALA A 76 -6.31 35.12 9.17
N LEU A 77 -7.61 34.83 9.14
CA LEU A 77 -8.29 34.33 7.94
C LEU A 77 -8.35 35.34 6.79
N ALA A 78 -8.32 36.64 7.08
CA ALA A 78 -8.21 37.67 6.05
C ALA A 78 -6.84 37.64 5.34
N ARG A 79 -5.79 37.08 5.99
CA ARG A 79 -4.45 36.92 5.40
C ARG A 79 -4.28 35.59 4.69
N SER A 80 -4.71 34.51 5.33
CA SER A 80 -4.68 33.15 4.77
C SER A 80 -6.02 32.47 5.03
N PRO A 81 -6.97 32.54 4.06
CA PRO A 81 -8.31 31.97 4.23
C PRO A 81 -8.31 30.44 4.43
N ASP A 82 -7.29 29.76 3.90
CA ASP A 82 -7.15 28.31 3.95
C ASP A 82 -6.29 27.82 5.12
N SER A 83 -5.77 28.73 5.95
CA SER A 83 -4.95 28.39 7.11
C SER A 83 -5.74 27.51 8.09
N GLY A 84 -5.15 26.37 8.45
CA GLY A 84 -5.79 25.37 9.30
C GLY A 84 -6.09 25.88 10.71
N PRO A 85 -5.10 26.36 11.48
CA PRO A 85 -5.30 26.69 12.89
C PRO A 85 -6.40 27.73 13.15
N PRO A 86 -6.46 28.88 12.42
CA PRO A 86 -7.54 29.84 12.65
C PRO A 86 -8.94 29.27 12.33
N ASN A 87 -9.07 28.48 11.25
CA ASN A 87 -10.34 27.85 10.90
C ASN A 87 -10.79 26.84 11.98
N TRP A 88 -9.87 26.01 12.48
CA TRP A 88 -10.16 25.08 13.58
C TRP A 88 -10.61 25.80 14.85
N HIS A 89 -9.92 26.87 15.28
CA HIS A 89 -10.30 27.63 16.47
C HIS A 89 -11.64 28.38 16.34
N LEU A 90 -12.09 28.64 15.10
CA LEU A 90 -13.43 29.17 14.81
C LEU A 90 -14.50 28.08 14.66
N GLY A 91 -14.18 26.81 14.95
CA GLY A 91 -15.13 25.70 14.86
C GLY A 91 -15.50 25.35 13.43
N ARG A 92 -14.60 25.60 12.47
CA ARG A 92 -14.77 25.25 11.06
C ARG A 92 -14.05 23.93 10.77
N VAL A 93 -14.60 23.15 9.85
CA VAL A 93 -14.06 21.86 9.41
C VAL A 93 -13.84 21.89 7.90
N GLN A 94 -12.84 21.16 7.43
CA GLN A 94 -12.55 21.05 6.01
C GLN A 94 -13.37 19.91 5.39
N VAL A 95 -14.22 20.23 4.41
CA VAL A 95 -15.04 19.25 3.67
C VAL A 95 -14.94 19.54 2.18
N GLY A 96 -14.47 18.56 1.40
CA GLY A 96 -14.21 18.71 -0.03
C GLY A 96 -13.20 19.82 -0.32
N GLY A 97 -12.09 19.84 0.42
CA GLY A 97 -11.03 20.84 0.32
C GLY A 97 -11.39 22.26 0.78
N ARG A 98 -12.60 22.50 1.29
CA ARG A 98 -13.07 23.84 1.70
C ARG A 98 -13.43 23.91 3.17
N TRP A 99 -13.00 24.98 3.83
CA TRP A 99 -13.39 25.27 5.21
C TRP A 99 -14.85 25.71 5.30
N ARG A 100 -15.62 25.04 6.15
CA ARG A 100 -17.05 25.28 6.37
C ARG A 100 -17.34 25.35 7.85
N THR A 101 -18.34 26.13 8.23
CA THR A 101 -18.88 26.05 9.60
C THR A 101 -19.50 24.68 9.84
N LEU A 102 -19.53 24.22 11.09
CA LEU A 102 -20.12 22.93 11.44
C LEU A 102 -21.57 22.76 10.91
N PRO A 103 -22.50 23.74 11.06
CA PRO A 103 -23.87 23.59 10.52
C PRO A 103 -23.94 23.54 8.98
N GLN A 104 -22.96 24.12 8.28
CA GLN A 104 -22.87 23.99 6.82
C GLN A 104 -22.35 22.61 6.42
N ALA A 105 -21.35 22.10 7.14
CA ALA A 105 -20.81 20.75 6.92
C ALA A 105 -21.88 19.67 7.19
N GLU A 106 -22.65 19.81 8.26
CA GLU A 106 -23.73 18.89 8.61
C GLU A 106 -24.84 18.86 7.56
N ARG A 107 -25.29 20.02 7.07
CA ARG A 107 -26.28 20.10 5.99
C ARG A 107 -25.78 19.45 4.70
N LEU A 108 -24.52 19.70 4.34
CA LEU A 108 -23.90 19.08 3.18
C LEU A 108 -23.82 17.56 3.33
N ALA A 109 -23.38 17.08 4.50
CA ALA A 109 -23.32 15.65 4.79
C ALA A 109 -24.71 14.99 4.80
N ALA A 110 -25.75 15.68 5.30
CA ALA A 110 -27.12 15.20 5.25
C ALA A 110 -27.61 15.06 3.81
N ALA A 111 -27.47 16.10 2.99
CA ALA A 111 -27.84 16.06 1.57
C ALA A 111 -27.10 14.93 0.82
N GLN A 112 -25.79 14.79 1.02
CA GLN A 112 -25.02 13.70 0.41
C GLN A 112 -25.47 12.31 0.87
N ARG A 113 -25.89 12.15 2.14
CA ARG A 113 -26.43 10.88 2.64
C ARG A 113 -27.79 10.56 2.03
N ASP A 114 -28.64 11.56 1.84
CA ASP A 114 -29.97 11.37 1.26
C ASP A 114 -29.87 11.04 -0.24
N ASP A 115 -29.03 11.76 -0.99
CA ASP A 115 -28.72 11.44 -2.39
C ASP A 115 -28.16 10.01 -2.55
N TYR A 116 -27.24 9.62 -1.65
CA TYR A 116 -26.70 8.27 -1.64
C TYR A 116 -27.80 7.22 -1.40
N ARG A 117 -28.68 7.45 -0.42
CA ARG A 117 -29.77 6.52 -0.07
C ARG A 117 -30.75 6.37 -1.23
N GLU A 118 -31.13 7.46 -1.88
CA GLU A 118 -32.01 7.43 -3.04
C GLU A 118 -31.38 6.60 -4.17
N ARG A 119 -30.12 6.89 -4.54
CA ARG A 119 -29.42 6.15 -5.60
C ARG A 119 -29.22 4.68 -5.26
N ARG A 120 -28.93 4.36 -3.98
CA ARG A 120 -28.82 2.98 -3.51
C ARG A 120 -30.15 2.24 -3.62
N ASN A 121 -31.26 2.87 -3.25
CA ASN A 121 -32.60 2.29 -3.37
C ASN A 121 -32.96 2.04 -4.84
N LEU A 122 -32.63 2.99 -5.73
CA LEU A 122 -32.80 2.84 -7.18
C LEU A 122 -31.94 1.73 -7.78
N ALA A 123 -30.72 1.53 -7.25
CA ALA A 123 -29.82 0.49 -7.74
C ALA A 123 -30.33 -0.92 -7.39
N GLY A 124 -30.82 -1.14 -6.17
CA GLY A 124 -31.31 -2.45 -5.73
C GLY A 124 -30.30 -3.57 -6.05
N ASN A 125 -30.76 -4.62 -6.74
CA ASN A 125 -29.93 -5.72 -7.23
C ASN A 125 -29.56 -5.59 -8.72
N ASN A 126 -29.77 -4.42 -9.34
CA ASN A 126 -29.39 -4.19 -10.72
C ASN A 126 -27.88 -3.88 -10.79
N VAL A 127 -27.13 -4.74 -11.49
CA VAL A 127 -25.66 -4.68 -11.50
C VAL A 127 -25.12 -3.44 -12.23
N GLU A 128 -25.76 -3.00 -13.31
CA GLU A 128 -25.39 -1.78 -14.02
C GLU A 128 -25.59 -0.56 -13.11
N LYS A 129 -26.69 -0.51 -12.36
CA LYS A 129 -26.96 0.58 -11.41
C LYS A 129 -26.05 0.55 -10.20
N LEU A 130 -25.64 -0.63 -9.73
CA LEU A 130 -24.60 -0.74 -8.68
C LEU A 130 -23.26 -0.17 -9.17
N PHE A 131 -22.89 -0.43 -10.43
CA PHE A 131 -21.68 0.14 -11.02
C PHE A 131 -21.78 1.68 -11.18
N GLU A 132 -22.92 2.20 -11.64
CA GLU A 132 -23.18 3.65 -11.69
C GLU A 132 -23.11 4.31 -10.30
N LEU A 133 -23.65 3.63 -9.27
CA LEU A 133 -23.60 4.08 -7.88
C LEU A 133 -22.16 4.12 -7.37
N ALA A 134 -21.35 3.10 -7.67
CA ALA A 134 -19.93 3.07 -7.31
C ALA A 134 -19.18 4.26 -7.91
N GLN A 135 -19.39 4.53 -9.21
CA GLN A 135 -18.80 5.70 -9.88
C GLN A 135 -19.25 7.03 -9.26
N TRP A 136 -20.54 7.15 -8.91
CA TRP A 136 -21.04 8.33 -8.22
C TRP A 136 -20.38 8.53 -6.86
N CYS A 137 -20.21 7.45 -6.07
CA CYS A 137 -19.50 7.50 -4.79
C CYS A 137 -18.06 7.99 -4.98
N GLY A 138 -17.34 7.48 -5.99
CA GLY A 138 -15.98 7.91 -6.32
C GLY A 138 -15.90 9.41 -6.66
N ARG A 139 -16.83 9.92 -7.47
CA ARG A 139 -16.90 11.36 -7.81
C ARG A 139 -17.26 12.26 -6.63
N ASN A 140 -17.88 11.72 -5.57
CA ASN A 140 -18.26 12.44 -4.37
C ASN A 140 -17.30 12.19 -3.20
N GLU A 141 -16.07 11.75 -3.49
CA GLU A 141 -15.02 11.51 -2.48
C GLU A 141 -15.41 10.47 -1.41
N GLN A 142 -16.30 9.53 -1.75
CA GLN A 142 -16.73 8.42 -0.90
C GLN A 142 -16.04 7.11 -1.34
N ALA A 143 -14.71 7.10 -1.32
CA ALA A 143 -13.88 6.01 -1.86
C ALA A 143 -14.25 4.64 -1.25
N ASP A 144 -14.31 4.53 0.08
CA ASP A 144 -14.65 3.28 0.77
C ASP A 144 -16.00 2.69 0.30
N ARG A 145 -17.00 3.55 0.07
CA ARG A 145 -18.31 3.10 -0.44
C ARG A 145 -18.25 2.69 -1.91
N ALA A 146 -17.47 3.41 -2.72
CA ALA A 146 -17.24 3.05 -4.10
C ALA A 146 -16.60 1.65 -4.20
N GLU A 147 -15.59 1.37 -3.37
CA GLU A 147 -14.92 0.06 -3.31
C GLU A 147 -15.91 -1.07 -3.00
N VAL A 148 -16.76 -0.90 -1.98
CA VAL A 148 -17.78 -1.91 -1.64
C VAL A 148 -18.72 -2.17 -2.83
N HIS A 149 -19.18 -1.13 -3.52
CA HIS A 149 -20.09 -1.29 -4.66
C HIS A 149 -19.39 -1.90 -5.88
N TYR A 150 -18.13 -1.57 -6.16
CA TYR A 150 -17.36 -2.27 -7.19
C TYR A 150 -17.13 -3.75 -6.84
N ALA A 151 -16.83 -4.06 -5.58
CA ALA A 151 -16.70 -5.44 -5.12
C ALA A 151 -18.02 -6.24 -5.28
N GLN A 152 -19.15 -5.61 -4.98
CA GLN A 152 -20.48 -6.18 -5.26
C GLN A 152 -20.65 -6.49 -6.75
N VAL A 153 -20.27 -5.57 -7.64
CA VAL A 153 -20.34 -5.79 -9.10
C VAL A 153 -19.46 -6.97 -9.54
N VAL A 154 -18.24 -7.09 -9.02
CA VAL A 154 -17.33 -8.22 -9.35
C VAL A 154 -17.92 -9.57 -8.95
N LEU A 155 -18.53 -9.63 -7.75
CA LEU A 155 -19.10 -10.85 -7.18
C LEU A 155 -20.50 -11.18 -7.73
N HIS A 156 -21.18 -10.23 -8.35
CA HIS A 156 -22.56 -10.42 -8.78
C HIS A 156 -22.67 -11.44 -9.94
N PRO A 157 -23.49 -12.50 -9.84
CA PRO A 157 -23.58 -13.54 -10.87
C PRO A 157 -24.01 -13.02 -12.24
N ALA A 158 -24.92 -12.05 -12.28
CA ALA A 158 -25.43 -11.45 -13.52
C ALA A 158 -24.48 -10.43 -14.16
N ALA A 159 -23.35 -10.08 -13.52
CA ALA A 159 -22.41 -9.11 -14.07
C ALA A 159 -21.76 -9.65 -15.34
N SER A 160 -21.87 -8.90 -16.44
CA SER A 160 -21.18 -9.22 -17.70
C SER A 160 -19.65 -9.19 -17.51
N PRO A 161 -18.87 -9.98 -18.28
CA PRO A 161 -17.41 -9.96 -18.19
C PRO A 161 -16.80 -8.56 -18.37
N LYS A 162 -17.35 -7.76 -19.28
CA LYS A 162 -16.93 -6.37 -19.52
C LYS A 162 -17.12 -5.49 -18.28
N LEU A 163 -18.27 -5.61 -17.62
CA LEU A 163 -18.58 -4.81 -16.43
C LEU A 163 -17.71 -5.23 -15.23
N ARG A 164 -17.50 -6.54 -15.05
CA ARG A 164 -16.57 -7.05 -14.02
C ARG A 164 -15.15 -6.56 -14.25
N PHE A 165 -14.67 -6.59 -15.49
CA PHE A 165 -13.35 -6.07 -15.84
C PHE A 165 -13.21 -4.58 -15.53
N ALA A 166 -14.22 -3.78 -15.86
CA ALA A 166 -14.23 -2.36 -15.49
C ALA A 166 -14.20 -2.15 -13.97
N ALA A 167 -14.92 -2.97 -13.19
CA ALA A 167 -14.87 -2.91 -11.73
C ALA A 167 -13.50 -3.34 -11.16
N PHE A 168 -12.84 -4.35 -11.73
CA PHE A 168 -11.47 -4.72 -11.36
C PHE A 168 -10.48 -3.57 -11.56
N GLN A 169 -10.59 -2.85 -12.68
CA GLN A 169 -9.74 -1.68 -12.92
C GLN A 169 -9.96 -0.58 -11.88
N GLN A 170 -11.21 -0.34 -11.48
CA GLN A 170 -11.51 0.69 -10.48
C GLN A 170 -11.03 0.31 -9.06
N LEU A 171 -10.95 -0.99 -8.76
CA LEU A 171 -10.39 -1.52 -7.52
C LEU A 171 -8.85 -1.66 -7.55
N ASP A 172 -8.20 -1.30 -8.67
CA ASP A 172 -6.76 -1.48 -8.89
C ASP A 172 -6.30 -2.94 -8.61
N LEU A 173 -7.14 -3.90 -9.02
CA LEU A 173 -6.88 -5.33 -8.90
C LEU A 173 -6.19 -5.86 -10.16
N HIS A 174 -5.07 -6.56 -9.96
CA HIS A 174 -4.24 -7.14 -11.01
C HIS A 174 -4.27 -8.67 -10.92
N TYR A 175 -4.33 -9.36 -12.07
CA TYR A 175 -4.31 -10.82 -12.11
C TYR A 175 -2.88 -11.34 -12.24
N ILE A 176 -2.33 -11.86 -11.14
CA ILE A 176 -0.95 -12.36 -11.05
C ILE A 176 -0.99 -13.80 -10.49
N ASN A 177 -0.38 -14.74 -11.21
CA ASN A 177 -0.27 -16.15 -10.81
C ASN A 177 -1.60 -16.82 -10.40
N GLY A 178 -2.67 -16.57 -11.16
CA GLY A 178 -3.97 -17.20 -10.90
C GLY A 178 -4.79 -16.53 -9.81
N ARG A 179 -4.34 -15.39 -9.26
CA ARG A 179 -5.03 -14.66 -8.19
C ARG A 179 -5.17 -13.18 -8.55
N TRP A 180 -6.26 -12.57 -8.08
CA TRP A 180 -6.43 -11.12 -8.12
C TRP A 180 -5.81 -10.52 -6.86
N ILE A 181 -4.88 -9.57 -7.03
CA ILE A 181 -4.21 -8.87 -5.93
C ILE A 181 -4.28 -7.36 -6.16
N ASP A 182 -4.40 -6.58 -5.09
CA ASP A 182 -4.33 -5.12 -5.20
C ASP A 182 -2.89 -4.65 -5.42
N ARG A 183 -2.71 -3.42 -5.90
CA ARG A 183 -1.38 -2.83 -6.15
C ARG A 183 -0.46 -2.84 -4.93
N ARG A 184 -0.97 -2.54 -3.72
CA ARG A 184 -0.16 -2.55 -2.49
C ARG A 184 0.29 -3.96 -2.13
N GLN A 185 -0.53 -4.97 -2.42
CA GLN A 185 -0.16 -6.37 -2.29
C GLN A 185 0.90 -6.76 -3.33
N ALA A 186 0.74 -6.32 -4.59
CA ALA A 186 1.71 -6.56 -5.65
C ALA A 186 3.09 -5.95 -5.30
N GLU A 187 3.12 -4.69 -4.85
CA GLU A 187 4.34 -4.00 -4.43
C GLU A 187 5.00 -4.72 -3.23
N ARG A 188 4.22 -5.19 -2.25
CA ARG A 188 4.76 -5.98 -1.12
C ARG A 188 5.33 -7.32 -1.58
N LEU A 189 4.66 -8.04 -2.47
CA LEU A 189 5.15 -9.30 -3.02
C LEU A 189 6.43 -9.10 -3.84
N GLU A 190 6.50 -8.01 -4.60
CA GLU A 190 7.71 -7.65 -5.35
C GLU A 190 8.88 -7.36 -4.40
N GLN A 191 8.65 -6.56 -3.34
CA GLN A 191 9.66 -6.31 -2.32
C GLN A 191 10.12 -7.60 -1.61
N GLN A 192 9.19 -8.49 -1.27
CA GLN A 192 9.51 -9.80 -0.69
C GLN A 192 10.33 -10.65 -1.64
N PHE A 193 9.99 -10.67 -2.93
CA PHE A 193 10.75 -11.40 -3.95
C PHE A 193 12.16 -10.85 -4.13
N LEU A 194 12.32 -9.52 -4.17
CA LEU A 194 13.63 -8.88 -4.26
C LEU A 194 14.48 -9.18 -3.02
N ALA A 195 13.91 -9.05 -1.83
CA ALA A 195 14.60 -9.37 -0.57
C ALA A 195 14.99 -10.86 -0.49
N ALA A 196 14.10 -11.76 -0.91
CA ALA A 196 14.40 -13.19 -0.97
C ALA A 196 15.53 -13.49 -1.96
N ARG A 197 15.55 -12.83 -3.13
CA ARG A 197 16.62 -12.99 -4.12
C ARG A 197 17.96 -12.49 -3.59
N GLU A 198 18.00 -11.30 -2.99
CA GLU A 198 19.21 -10.76 -2.37
C GLU A 198 19.72 -11.67 -1.27
N SER A 199 18.81 -12.24 -0.49
CA SER A 199 19.19 -13.17 0.56
C SER A 199 19.74 -14.50 0.01
N ILE A 200 19.10 -15.05 -1.02
CA ILE A 200 19.61 -16.24 -1.71
C ILE A 200 21.03 -15.99 -2.21
N GLU A 201 21.31 -14.84 -2.85
CA GLU A 201 22.66 -14.54 -3.32
C GLU A 201 23.66 -14.37 -2.18
N ARG A 202 23.27 -13.70 -1.08
CA ARG A 202 24.11 -13.54 0.12
C ARG A 202 24.50 -14.89 0.73
N TRP A 203 23.55 -15.80 0.85
CA TRP A 203 23.73 -17.08 1.55
C TRP A 203 24.13 -18.25 0.64
N ARG A 204 24.17 -18.05 -0.68
CA ARG A 204 24.48 -19.09 -1.67
C ARG A 204 25.80 -19.79 -1.40
N GLU A 205 26.87 -19.02 -1.20
CA GLU A 205 28.21 -19.57 -1.01
C GLU A 205 28.37 -20.29 0.34
N PRO A 206 28.01 -19.69 1.50
CA PRO A 206 28.04 -20.40 2.79
C PRO A 206 27.28 -21.72 2.77
N PHE A 207 26.06 -21.74 2.19
CA PHE A 207 25.27 -22.97 2.10
C PHE A 207 25.93 -24.04 1.22
N GLN A 208 26.57 -23.65 0.12
CA GLN A 208 27.29 -24.60 -0.73
C GLN A 208 28.49 -25.23 -0.01
N GLU A 209 29.21 -24.49 0.81
CA GLU A 209 30.30 -25.01 1.63
C GLU A 209 29.78 -25.97 2.69
N TRP A 210 28.72 -25.59 3.41
CA TRP A 210 28.11 -26.46 4.42
C TRP A 210 27.57 -27.77 3.82
N MET A 211 26.92 -27.72 2.66
CA MET A 211 26.47 -28.93 1.96
C MET A 211 27.65 -29.84 1.62
N LYS A 212 28.78 -29.29 1.15
CA LYS A 212 30.00 -30.09 0.86
C LYS A 212 30.59 -30.70 2.13
N ASP A 213 30.66 -29.94 3.22
CA ASP A 213 31.22 -30.40 4.48
C ASP A 213 30.35 -31.47 5.15
N LEU A 214 29.03 -31.33 5.07
CA LEU A 214 28.04 -32.32 5.53
C LEU A 214 28.12 -33.63 4.74
N ALA A 215 28.33 -33.55 3.43
CA ALA A 215 28.52 -34.73 2.57
C ALA A 215 29.89 -35.41 2.76
N SER A 216 30.84 -34.78 3.46
CA SER A 216 32.17 -35.34 3.64
C SER A 216 32.18 -36.51 4.63
N ASN A 217 33.07 -37.49 4.40
CA ASN A 217 33.29 -38.60 5.35
C ASN A 217 33.99 -38.17 6.66
N HIS A 218 34.41 -36.91 6.76
CA HIS A 218 35.18 -36.41 7.90
C HIS A 218 34.26 -35.89 9.00
N ASN A 219 34.10 -36.65 10.09
CA ASN A 219 33.16 -36.34 11.18
C ASN A 219 33.30 -34.91 11.73
N ALA A 220 34.53 -34.42 11.94
CA ALA A 220 34.76 -33.06 12.44
C ALA A 220 34.22 -31.95 11.50
N ARG A 221 34.29 -32.13 10.18
CA ARG A 221 33.76 -31.14 9.21
C ARG A 221 32.24 -31.13 9.23
N ARG A 222 31.61 -32.30 9.26
CA ARG A 222 30.15 -32.42 9.42
C ARG A 222 29.65 -31.73 10.69
N GLN A 223 30.26 -32.03 11.83
CA GLN A 223 29.88 -31.41 13.11
C GLN A 223 30.08 -29.89 13.10
N LYS A 224 31.14 -29.40 12.44
CA LYS A 224 31.37 -27.96 12.27
C LYS A 224 30.23 -27.33 11.47
N ALA A 225 29.92 -27.87 10.28
CA ALA A 225 28.84 -27.36 9.43
C ALA A 225 27.47 -27.40 10.14
N MET A 226 27.15 -28.47 10.87
CA MET A 226 25.91 -28.55 11.66
C MET A 226 25.81 -27.43 12.71
N ARG A 227 26.90 -27.11 13.41
CA ARG A 227 26.92 -26.00 14.38
C ARG A 227 26.75 -24.65 13.70
N GLU A 228 27.47 -24.40 12.61
CA GLU A 228 27.39 -23.14 11.88
C GLU A 228 25.97 -22.91 11.33
N ILE A 229 25.35 -23.93 10.74
CA ILE A 229 23.94 -23.87 10.29
C ILE A 229 22.99 -23.60 11.47
N ALA A 230 23.22 -24.23 12.62
CA ALA A 230 22.39 -24.03 13.81
C ALA A 230 22.51 -22.60 14.39
N GLU A 231 23.67 -21.97 14.25
CA GLU A 231 23.94 -20.60 14.70
C GLU A 231 23.31 -19.54 13.79
N VAL A 232 23.09 -19.85 12.50
CA VAL A 232 22.38 -18.94 11.61
C VAL A 232 20.95 -18.76 12.09
N SER A 233 20.63 -17.54 12.48
CA SER A 233 19.31 -17.11 12.91
C SER A 233 18.97 -15.82 12.17
N GLY A 234 17.87 -15.85 11.44
CA GLY A 234 17.44 -14.71 10.63
C GLY A 234 16.34 -15.13 9.67
N VAL A 235 15.31 -14.30 9.51
CA VAL A 235 14.24 -14.54 8.53
C VAL A 235 14.80 -14.53 7.10
N ASP A 236 15.95 -13.88 6.90
CA ASP A 236 16.60 -13.81 5.60
C ASP A 236 17.19 -15.17 5.17
N VAL A 237 17.55 -16.10 6.06
CA VAL A 237 18.08 -17.41 5.64
C VAL A 237 17.01 -18.35 5.06
N VAL A 238 15.73 -18.12 5.37
CA VAL A 238 14.63 -19.03 5.01
C VAL A 238 14.55 -19.34 3.51
N PRO A 239 14.61 -18.36 2.59
CA PRO A 239 14.50 -18.63 1.15
C PRO A 239 15.59 -19.54 0.59
N ILE A 240 16.83 -19.47 1.09
CA ILE A 240 17.90 -20.38 0.63
C ILE A 240 17.72 -21.78 1.23
N MET A 241 17.24 -21.89 2.48
CA MET A 241 16.94 -23.18 3.10
C MET A 241 15.85 -23.92 2.31
N GLU A 242 14.75 -23.24 1.97
CA GLU A 242 13.67 -23.81 1.15
C GLU A 242 14.17 -24.30 -0.22
N LEU A 243 15.05 -23.53 -0.87
CA LEU A 243 15.64 -23.91 -2.15
C LEU A 243 16.52 -25.16 -2.04
N CYS A 244 17.29 -25.29 -0.95
CA CYS A 244 18.22 -26.39 -0.74
C CYS A 244 17.54 -27.70 -0.33
N ILE A 245 16.38 -27.65 0.34
CA ILE A 245 15.64 -28.85 0.77
C ILE A 245 15.34 -29.79 -0.41
N VAL A 246 14.96 -29.25 -1.57
CA VAL A 246 14.50 -30.03 -2.74
C VAL A 246 15.58 -30.92 -3.37
N GLY A 247 16.86 -30.73 -3.04
CA GLY A 247 17.97 -31.56 -3.56
C GLY A 247 18.92 -32.13 -2.49
N ALA A 248 18.61 -31.89 -1.22
CA ALA A 248 19.41 -32.31 -0.08
C ALA A 248 19.27 -33.82 0.20
N ASP A 249 20.28 -34.41 0.85
CA ASP A 249 20.16 -35.75 1.43
C ASP A 249 19.25 -35.73 2.67
N GLU A 250 18.67 -36.89 3.00
CA GLU A 250 17.69 -37.00 4.09
C GLU A 250 18.17 -36.43 5.44
N PRO A 251 19.43 -36.66 5.89
CA PRO A 251 19.92 -36.07 7.14
C PRO A 251 19.95 -34.54 7.12
N PHE A 252 20.29 -33.94 5.97
CA PHE A 252 20.32 -32.48 5.83
C PHE A 252 18.90 -31.90 5.72
N GLN A 253 17.99 -32.60 5.02
CA GLN A 253 16.58 -32.21 4.99
C GLN A 253 15.96 -32.17 6.39
N GLN A 254 16.20 -33.20 7.21
CA GLN A 254 15.66 -33.23 8.59
C GLN A 254 16.21 -32.08 9.44
N LEU A 255 17.50 -31.74 9.29
CA LEU A 255 18.10 -30.60 9.98
C LEU A 255 17.45 -29.28 9.57
N LEU A 256 17.20 -29.07 8.27
CA LEU A 256 16.58 -27.84 7.77
C LEU A 256 15.10 -27.72 8.16
N ILE A 257 14.33 -28.81 8.04
CA ILE A 257 12.91 -28.84 8.44
C ILE A 257 12.78 -28.50 9.92
N GLY A 258 13.57 -29.14 10.78
CA GLY A 258 13.57 -28.86 12.22
C GLY A 258 13.92 -27.41 12.57
N ARG A 259 14.55 -26.67 11.64
CA ARG A 259 14.83 -25.24 11.81
C ARG A 259 13.72 -24.33 11.30
N LEU A 260 13.01 -24.73 10.25
CA LEU A 260 11.89 -23.97 9.67
C LEU A 260 10.61 -24.05 10.51
N ASP A 261 10.47 -25.09 11.35
CA ASP A 261 9.32 -25.29 12.23
C ASP A 261 9.33 -24.40 13.51
N VAL A 262 10.33 -23.52 13.68
CA VAL A 262 10.53 -22.65 14.87
C VAL A 262 10.31 -21.19 14.53
#